data_AF-A0A0M2XW62-F1
#
_entry.id   AF-A0A0M2XW62-F1
#
_cell.length_a   1.000
_cell.length_b   1.000
_cell.length_c   1.000
_cell.angle_alpha   90.00
_cell.angle_beta   90.00
_cell.angle_gamma   90.00
#
_symmetry.space_group_name_H-M   'P 1'
#
loop_
_entity.id
_entity.type
_entity.pdbx_description
1 polymer ?
#
loop_
_entity_poly.entity_id
_entity_poly.type
_entity_poly.pdbx_seq_one_letter_code
_entity_poly.pdbx_strand_id
1 'polypeptide(L)'
;MKKLILSALIFCLLFLSQVVHAQVNWQNKTYDVDSLVPKAAGYLRAGRVGESIALSQTVLSKYPKYTDFRYILGLSYQKMGRADWAIPYFEAVVSSEPSYRDAYLSLAALYESSNQPEKATITWQSARKRFPMDAEIIRLYSEFEHRKLTRDRDACIDIWYKRGRNFVEKGDVFQALAYSDSIQHADPADNRFLYLRSSAFMTNREYGKAKTDFETLWSRGDSSIFVTEQLANIAALNKDYSTALGYMNQLVAKMPENLQYQHLTKVYRENMPYKFYIGANHMQSSQDRPNGHFFISGLEYGQRLGEKNTLIGQFNYGNRRGEKGYQVGLDAWLNYSKNIYAYHQIAWADGSVFPTWRASYSLYREAGLWLFDFGGRYVRANDNTNNYGLVASAGRYFGPTFVYLRGFLLHDEQRWNQAYSLAIRHYYNSEKPDSYVTLIGNVGTSPDDPSRYQFLNNRFNFLSRSINAGWQHRIDAWGFTLMGGWSYYKVAENRFMNQYDLNLSLRRYF
;
A
#
# COMPACT_ATOMS: atom_id res chain seq x y z
N MET A 1 114.67 -18.16 12.37
CA MET A 1 113.86 -17.22 13.20
C MET A 1 112.95 -16.26 12.42
N LYS A 2 112.88 -16.27 11.07
CA LYS A 2 111.97 -15.38 10.30
C LYS A 2 110.62 -16.01 9.89
N LYS A 3 110.43 -17.33 10.02
CA LYS A 3 109.17 -18.02 9.69
C LYS A 3 108.22 -18.26 10.88
N LEU A 4 108.67 -18.02 12.12
CA LEU A 4 107.81 -18.10 13.32
C LEU A 4 107.15 -16.75 13.70
N ILE A 5 107.68 -15.63 13.22
CA ILE A 5 107.14 -14.30 13.49
C ILE A 5 106.00 -13.96 12.51
N LEU A 6 106.03 -14.50 11.29
CA LEU A 6 105.01 -14.24 10.26
C LEU A 6 103.72 -15.06 10.48
N SER A 7 103.82 -16.25 11.07
CA SER A 7 102.65 -17.07 11.45
C SER A 7 101.95 -16.57 12.72
N ALA A 8 102.67 -15.90 13.63
CA ALA A 8 102.06 -15.25 14.79
C ALA A 8 101.28 -13.97 14.41
N LEU A 9 101.69 -13.25 13.36
CA LEU A 9 101.01 -12.04 12.88
C LEU A 9 99.70 -12.34 12.11
N ILE A 10 99.62 -13.47 11.40
CA ILE A 10 98.39 -13.88 10.68
C ILE A 10 97.37 -14.52 11.64
N PHE A 11 97.81 -15.16 12.73
CA PHE A 11 96.90 -15.71 13.74
C PHE A 11 96.29 -14.64 14.67
N CYS A 12 97.00 -13.52 14.90
CA CYS A 12 96.46 -12.38 15.66
C CYS A 12 95.53 -11.45 14.84
N LEU A 13 95.57 -11.48 13.51
CA LEU A 13 94.67 -10.70 12.64
C LEU A 13 93.32 -11.41 12.36
N LEU A 14 93.20 -12.70 12.66
CA LEU A 14 91.95 -13.46 12.52
C LEU A 14 91.05 -13.43 13.78
N PHE A 15 91.48 -12.76 14.86
CA PHE A 15 90.70 -12.57 16.09
C PHE A 15 90.41 -11.09 16.42
N LEU A 16 90.48 -10.22 15.41
CA LEU A 16 90.16 -8.78 15.53
C LEU A 16 89.04 -8.35 14.56
N SER A 17 88.02 -9.19 14.38
CA SER A 17 86.67 -8.65 14.20
C SER A 17 86.04 -8.59 15.60
N GLN A 18 86.39 -7.58 16.39
CA GLN A 18 85.47 -7.17 17.44
C GLN A 18 84.19 -6.77 16.70
N VAL A 19 83.18 -7.64 16.76
CA VAL A 19 81.82 -7.26 16.46
C VAL A 19 81.56 -6.09 17.39
N VAL A 20 81.55 -4.87 16.86
CA VAL A 20 81.13 -3.69 17.61
C VAL A 20 79.65 -3.92 17.84
N HIS A 21 79.32 -4.52 18.97
CA HIS A 21 77.95 -4.68 19.41
C HIS A 21 77.37 -3.28 19.57
N ALA A 22 76.30 -2.97 18.85
CA ALA A 22 75.67 -1.67 18.91
C ALA A 22 75.15 -1.46 20.35
N GLN A 23 75.75 -0.55 21.10
CA GLN A 23 75.39 -0.31 22.51
C GLN A 23 74.60 1.00 22.68
N VAL A 24 73.60 0.99 23.56
CA VAL A 24 72.80 2.17 23.97
C VAL A 24 72.68 2.22 25.48
N ASN A 25 72.77 3.43 26.05
CA ASN A 25 72.47 3.66 27.45
C ASN A 25 70.96 3.87 27.63
N TRP A 26 70.31 3.04 28.44
CA TRP A 26 68.90 3.14 28.78
C TRP A 26 68.72 2.92 30.29
N GLN A 27 68.02 3.81 30.98
CA GLN A 27 67.81 3.73 32.44
C GLN A 27 69.11 3.47 33.23
N ASN A 28 70.16 4.26 32.93
CA ASN A 28 71.48 4.21 33.57
C ASN A 28 72.24 2.87 33.44
N LYS A 29 71.87 2.02 32.47
CA LYS A 29 72.62 0.80 32.12
C LYS A 29 72.91 0.76 30.62
N THR A 30 74.08 0.25 30.26
CA THR A 30 74.45 0.00 28.85
C THR A 30 73.89 -1.34 28.43
N TYR A 31 73.12 -1.35 27.34
CA TYR A 31 72.55 -2.55 26.74
C TYR A 31 73.08 -2.72 25.32
N ASP A 32 73.20 -3.97 24.90
CA ASP A 32 73.23 -4.33 23.49
C ASP A 32 71.87 -4.01 22.85
N VAL A 33 71.87 -3.38 21.68
CA VAL A 33 70.65 -2.89 21.03
C VAL A 33 69.70 -4.05 20.70
N ASP A 34 70.22 -5.17 20.21
CA ASP A 34 69.40 -6.33 19.84
C ASP A 34 68.70 -6.91 21.08
N SER A 35 69.38 -6.90 22.23
CA SER A 35 68.79 -7.32 23.52
C SER A 35 67.59 -6.47 23.97
N LEU A 36 67.43 -5.25 23.45
CA LEU A 36 66.34 -4.34 23.80
C LEU A 36 65.07 -4.56 22.94
N VAL A 37 65.15 -5.27 21.81
CA VAL A 37 64.01 -5.53 20.92
C VAL A 37 62.88 -6.28 21.64
N PRO A 38 63.12 -7.41 22.34
CA PRO A 38 62.06 -8.10 23.10
C PRO A 38 61.47 -7.24 24.23
N LYS A 39 62.27 -6.34 24.81
CA LYS A 39 61.83 -5.42 25.88
C LYS A 39 60.85 -4.38 25.34
N ALA A 40 61.16 -3.77 24.20
CA ALA A 40 60.29 -2.79 23.56
C ALA A 40 58.98 -3.41 23.04
N ALA A 41 59.05 -4.61 22.45
CA ALA A 41 57.86 -5.39 22.10
C ALA A 41 57.07 -5.84 23.34
N GLY A 42 57.75 -6.15 24.44
CA GLY A 42 57.13 -6.46 25.74
C GLY A 42 56.30 -5.29 26.29
N TYR A 43 56.81 -4.05 26.18
CA TYR A 43 56.05 -2.85 26.54
C TYR A 43 54.76 -2.72 25.73
N LEU A 44 54.78 -2.98 24.43
CA LEU A 44 53.57 -2.95 23.58
C LEU A 44 52.54 -4.00 23.98
N ARG A 45 52.98 -5.23 24.26
CA ARG A 45 52.10 -6.31 24.74
C ARG A 45 51.46 -5.97 26.08
N ALA A 46 52.17 -5.24 26.95
CA ALA A 46 51.68 -4.78 28.24
C ALA A 46 50.85 -3.48 28.17
N GLY A 47 50.59 -2.92 26.98
CA GLY A 47 49.87 -1.64 26.83
C GLY A 47 50.67 -0.40 27.25
N ARG A 48 51.95 -0.58 27.59
CA ARG A 48 52.90 0.45 28.04
C ARG A 48 53.49 1.18 26.84
N VAL A 49 52.62 1.84 26.08
CA VAL A 49 52.97 2.44 24.78
C VAL A 49 54.02 3.56 24.93
N GLY A 50 53.92 4.38 25.98
CA GLY A 50 54.86 5.47 26.25
C GLY A 50 56.29 4.97 26.48
N GLU A 51 56.47 3.90 27.25
CA GLU A 51 57.80 3.32 27.46
C GLU A 51 58.38 2.67 26.21
N SER A 52 57.53 2.07 25.36
CA SER A 52 57.98 1.54 24.06
C SER A 52 58.46 2.64 23.12
N ILE A 53 57.74 3.77 23.07
CA ILE A 53 58.13 4.95 22.28
C ILE A 53 59.47 5.51 22.79
N ALA A 54 59.59 5.75 24.09
CA ALA A 54 60.79 6.35 24.69
C ALA A 54 62.03 5.47 24.48
N LEU A 55 61.89 4.14 24.65
CA LEU A 55 62.97 3.20 24.38
C LEU A 55 63.35 3.20 22.90
N SER A 56 62.35 3.15 22.01
CA SER A 56 62.59 3.09 20.56
C SER A 56 63.22 4.38 20.04
N GLN A 57 62.79 5.55 20.51
CA GLN A 57 63.41 6.85 20.18
C GLN A 57 64.86 6.94 20.68
N THR A 58 65.13 6.42 21.89
CA THR A 58 66.50 6.41 22.44
C THR A 58 67.43 5.58 21.56
N VAL A 59 67.00 4.39 21.13
CA VAL A 59 67.79 3.55 20.23
C VAL A 59 67.96 4.21 18.85
N LEU A 60 66.88 4.74 18.27
CA LEU A 60 66.92 5.36 16.95
C LEU A 60 67.70 6.68 16.92
N SER A 61 67.87 7.38 18.06
CA SER A 61 68.73 8.57 18.15
C SER A 61 70.20 8.26 17.85
N LYS A 62 70.65 7.05 18.22
CA LYS A 62 72.04 6.58 18.02
C LYS A 62 72.18 5.73 16.76
N TYR A 63 71.15 4.95 16.45
CA TYR A 63 71.12 4.04 15.29
C TYR A 63 69.87 4.33 14.44
N PRO A 64 69.85 5.45 13.69
CA PRO A 64 68.64 5.93 13.03
C PRO A 64 68.11 5.00 11.94
N LYS A 65 68.90 4.04 11.46
CA LYS A 65 68.54 3.06 10.43
C LYS A 65 68.20 1.68 10.99
N TYR A 66 68.13 1.49 12.30
CA TYR A 66 67.90 0.19 12.91
C TYR A 66 66.44 -0.27 12.70
N THR A 67 66.24 -1.28 11.85
CA THR A 67 64.95 -1.66 11.28
C THR A 67 63.92 -2.09 12.33
N ASP A 68 64.27 -2.97 13.27
CA ASP A 68 63.31 -3.48 14.27
C ASP A 68 62.78 -2.36 15.17
N PHE A 69 63.62 -1.40 15.55
CA PHE A 69 63.18 -0.26 16.36
C PHE A 69 62.36 0.76 15.57
N ARG A 70 62.59 0.89 14.25
CA ARG A 70 61.66 1.66 13.38
C ARG A 70 60.30 0.97 13.32
N TYR A 71 60.28 -0.35 13.12
CA TYR A 71 59.04 -1.12 13.09
C TYR A 71 58.30 -1.06 14.43
N ILE A 72 58.99 -1.26 15.55
CA ILE A 72 58.41 -1.19 16.90
C ILE A 72 57.90 0.23 17.21
N LEU A 73 58.61 1.28 16.80
CA LEU A 73 58.12 2.66 16.95
C LEU A 73 56.84 2.90 16.13
N GLY A 74 56.80 2.38 14.89
CA GLY A 74 55.58 2.36 14.07
C GLY A 74 54.41 1.65 14.77
N LEU A 75 54.65 0.44 15.30
CA LEU A 75 53.64 -0.30 16.07
C LEU A 75 53.19 0.45 17.32
N SER A 76 54.11 1.16 17.97
CA SER A 76 53.81 1.98 19.16
C SER A 76 52.86 3.12 18.83
N TYR A 77 53.14 3.87 17.76
CA TYR A 77 52.27 4.93 17.30
C TYR A 77 50.93 4.41 16.77
N GLN A 78 50.92 3.26 16.10
CA GLN A 78 49.68 2.60 15.68
C GLN A 78 48.81 2.23 16.90
N LYS A 79 49.41 1.66 17.96
CA LYS A 79 48.70 1.32 19.20
C LYS A 79 48.16 2.55 19.93
N MET A 80 48.80 3.70 19.76
CA MET A 80 48.36 5.00 20.27
C MET A 80 47.22 5.63 19.44
N GLY A 81 46.79 4.99 18.35
CA GLY A 81 45.79 5.55 17.43
C GLY A 81 46.33 6.67 16.53
N ARG A 82 47.65 6.87 16.49
CA ARG A 82 48.33 7.89 15.68
C ARG A 82 48.86 7.30 14.38
N ALA A 83 47.94 7.04 13.47
CA ALA A 83 48.26 6.52 12.14
C ALA A 83 49.16 7.48 11.35
N ASP A 84 48.93 8.79 11.50
CA ASP A 84 49.73 9.87 10.93
C ASP A 84 51.22 9.77 11.31
N TRP A 85 51.51 9.32 12.53
CA TRP A 85 52.88 9.15 13.02
C TRP A 85 53.45 7.76 12.73
N ALA A 86 52.62 6.72 12.67
CA ALA A 86 53.07 5.35 12.44
C ALA A 86 53.44 5.07 10.98
N ILE A 87 52.67 5.61 10.01
CA ILE A 87 52.86 5.36 8.56
C ILE A 87 54.30 5.62 8.10
N PRO A 88 54.94 6.77 8.40
CA PRO A 88 56.30 7.05 7.93
C PRO A 88 57.34 6.03 8.41
N TYR A 89 57.17 5.47 9.61
CA TYR A 89 58.10 4.46 10.13
C TYR A 89 57.93 3.11 9.41
N PHE A 90 56.69 2.70 9.12
CA PHE A 90 56.46 1.49 8.33
C PHE A 90 56.89 1.65 6.87
N GLU A 91 56.63 2.80 6.24
CA GLU A 91 57.14 3.12 4.90
C GLU A 91 58.68 3.07 4.87
N ALA A 92 59.34 3.61 5.89
CA ALA A 92 60.79 3.57 6.01
C ALA A 92 61.32 2.13 6.14
N VAL A 93 60.65 1.27 6.94
CA VAL A 93 61.01 -0.14 7.10
C VAL A 93 60.84 -0.91 5.79
N VAL A 94 59.70 -0.76 5.12
CA VAL A 94 59.43 -1.40 3.83
C VAL A 94 60.42 -0.96 2.75
N SER A 95 60.84 0.32 2.78
CA SER A 95 61.81 0.87 1.85
C SER A 95 63.24 0.40 2.11
N SER A 96 63.67 0.30 3.38
CA SER A 96 65.02 -0.11 3.73
C SER A 96 65.21 -1.63 3.74
N GLU A 97 64.19 -2.37 4.14
CA GLU A 97 64.20 -3.83 4.25
C GLU A 97 62.98 -4.42 3.52
N PRO A 98 63.03 -4.55 2.19
CA PRO A 98 61.90 -5.07 1.41
C PRO A 98 61.51 -6.52 1.73
N SER A 99 62.29 -7.27 2.52
CA SER A 99 61.94 -8.60 3.05
C SER A 99 61.20 -8.58 4.39
N TYR A 100 60.98 -7.40 4.99
CA TYR A 100 60.31 -7.28 6.29
C TYR A 100 58.79 -7.45 6.17
N ARG A 101 58.34 -8.71 6.17
CA ARG A 101 56.95 -9.11 5.95
C ARG A 101 55.92 -8.35 6.80
N ASP A 102 56.13 -8.30 8.11
CA ASP A 102 55.10 -7.78 9.02
C ASP A 102 54.91 -6.26 8.87
N ALA A 103 55.93 -5.53 8.39
CA ALA A 103 55.81 -4.12 8.08
C ALA A 103 54.85 -3.85 6.91
N TYR A 104 54.78 -4.75 5.92
CA TYR A 104 53.78 -4.65 4.86
C TYR A 104 52.36 -4.88 5.38
N LEU A 105 52.17 -5.88 6.26
CA LEU A 105 50.87 -6.15 6.90
C LEU A 105 50.40 -4.95 7.73
N SER A 106 51.27 -4.43 8.60
CA SER A 106 50.97 -3.27 9.44
C SER A 106 50.69 -2.02 8.61
N LEU A 107 51.48 -1.75 7.56
CA LEU A 107 51.29 -0.60 6.69
C LEU A 107 49.97 -0.68 5.90
N ALA A 108 49.66 -1.84 5.31
CA ALA A 108 48.44 -2.02 4.53
C ALA A 108 47.19 -1.88 5.42
N ALA A 109 47.17 -2.53 6.58
CA ALA A 109 46.09 -2.42 7.55
C ALA A 109 45.91 -0.98 8.08
N LEU A 110 47.00 -0.23 8.22
CA LEU A 110 46.96 1.15 8.69
C LEU A 110 46.44 2.12 7.62
N TYR A 111 46.77 1.90 6.33
CA TYR A 111 46.15 2.65 5.24
C TYR A 111 44.66 2.32 5.10
N GLU A 112 44.24 1.07 5.32
CA GLU A 112 42.83 0.70 5.34
C GLU A 112 42.06 1.43 6.45
N SER A 113 42.55 1.37 7.69
CA SER A 113 41.88 2.02 8.82
C SER A 113 41.90 3.55 8.75
N SER A 114 42.85 4.13 8.00
CA SER A 114 42.94 5.57 7.75
C SER A 114 42.17 6.03 6.51
N ASN A 115 41.30 5.19 5.93
CA ASN A 115 40.49 5.46 4.73
C ASN A 115 41.33 5.94 3.52
N GLN A 116 42.50 5.33 3.31
CA GLN A 116 43.39 5.55 2.15
C GLN A 116 43.46 4.28 1.27
N PRO A 117 42.36 3.89 0.61
CA PRO A 117 42.25 2.59 -0.09
C PRO A 117 43.19 2.47 -1.29
N GLU A 118 43.57 3.56 -1.95
CA GLU A 118 44.53 3.53 -3.07
C GLU A 118 45.91 3.11 -2.58
N LYS A 119 46.37 3.70 -1.47
CA LYS A 119 47.65 3.33 -0.85
C LYS A 119 47.61 1.93 -0.27
N ALA A 120 46.51 1.54 0.37
CA ALA A 120 46.31 0.17 0.84
C ALA A 120 46.41 -0.84 -0.32
N THR A 121 45.79 -0.55 -1.46
CA THR A 121 45.86 -1.39 -2.68
C THR A 121 47.30 -1.56 -3.15
N ILE A 122 48.06 -0.46 -3.26
CA ILE A 122 49.47 -0.49 -3.68
C ILE A 122 50.33 -1.31 -2.71
N THR A 123 50.15 -1.11 -1.41
CA THR A 123 50.91 -1.84 -0.38
C THR A 123 50.59 -3.32 -0.41
N TRP A 124 49.31 -3.71 -0.54
CA TRP A 124 48.91 -5.10 -0.65
C TRP A 124 49.45 -5.78 -1.90
N GLN A 125 49.41 -5.10 -3.05
CA GLN A 125 49.99 -5.62 -4.30
C GLN A 125 51.51 -5.83 -4.16
N SER A 126 52.19 -4.90 -3.50
CA SER A 126 53.62 -5.00 -3.21
C SER A 126 53.92 -6.18 -2.26
N ALA A 127 53.14 -6.33 -1.20
CA ALA A 127 53.22 -7.45 -0.26
C ALA A 127 53.03 -8.80 -0.98
N ARG A 128 51.98 -8.93 -1.81
CA ARG A 128 51.71 -10.15 -2.57
C ARG A 128 52.80 -10.49 -3.58
N LYS A 129 53.37 -9.47 -4.25
CA LYS A 129 54.47 -9.67 -5.21
C LYS A 129 55.73 -10.18 -4.49
N ARG A 130 55.97 -9.70 -3.27
CA ARG A 130 57.17 -10.01 -2.50
C ARG A 130 57.07 -11.33 -1.73
N PHE A 131 55.87 -11.65 -1.24
CA PHE A 131 55.57 -12.85 -0.46
C PHE A 131 54.49 -13.69 -1.17
N PRO A 132 54.77 -14.23 -2.36
CA PRO A 132 53.76 -14.85 -3.22
C PRO A 132 53.15 -16.14 -2.67
N MET A 133 53.79 -16.78 -1.67
CA MET A 133 53.31 -18.01 -1.03
C MET A 133 52.77 -17.78 0.38
N ASP A 134 52.62 -16.53 0.79
CA ASP A 134 52.15 -16.20 2.13
C ASP A 134 50.63 -16.23 2.23
N ALA A 135 50.10 -17.25 2.89
CA ALA A 135 48.66 -17.49 2.99
C ALA A 135 47.90 -16.35 3.69
N GLU A 136 48.51 -15.69 4.68
CA GLU A 136 47.86 -14.60 5.40
C GLU A 136 47.80 -13.32 4.56
N ILE A 137 48.88 -12.97 3.83
CA ILE A 137 48.87 -11.84 2.89
C ILE A 137 47.83 -12.09 1.77
N ILE A 138 47.77 -13.31 1.22
CA ILE A 138 46.78 -13.66 0.19
C ILE A 138 45.35 -13.51 0.74
N ARG A 139 45.09 -14.04 1.93
CA ARG A 139 43.77 -13.97 2.59
C ARG A 139 43.36 -12.52 2.86
N LEU A 140 44.21 -11.75 3.55
CA LEU A 140 43.91 -10.37 3.93
C LEU A 140 43.74 -9.45 2.72
N TYR A 141 44.57 -9.63 1.68
CA TYR A 141 44.41 -8.87 0.45
C TYR A 141 43.08 -9.20 -0.27
N SER A 142 42.71 -10.48 -0.33
CA SER A 142 41.44 -10.91 -0.94
C SER A 142 40.24 -10.35 -0.17
N GLU A 143 40.31 -10.32 1.16
CA GLU A 143 39.29 -9.70 2.02
C GLU A 143 39.19 -8.19 1.80
N PHE A 144 40.33 -7.49 1.67
CA PHE A 144 40.38 -6.07 1.36
C PHE A 144 39.74 -5.75 -0.01
N GLU A 145 40.13 -6.47 -1.06
CA GLU A 145 39.57 -6.29 -2.41
C GLU A 145 38.06 -6.58 -2.42
N HIS A 146 37.61 -7.62 -1.73
CA HIS A 146 36.20 -7.92 -1.60
C HIS A 146 35.44 -6.77 -0.89
N ARG A 147 35.95 -6.26 0.24
CA ARG A 147 35.34 -5.11 0.94
C ARG A 147 35.27 -3.87 0.05
N LYS A 148 36.34 -3.58 -0.70
CA LYS A 148 36.42 -2.44 -1.61
C LYS A 148 35.39 -2.56 -2.74
N LEU A 149 35.33 -3.72 -3.40
CA LEU A 149 34.36 -4.00 -4.47
C LEU A 149 32.92 -3.86 -3.97
N THR A 150 32.60 -4.41 -2.81
CA THR A 150 31.27 -4.28 -2.19
C THR A 150 30.94 -2.81 -1.89
N ARG A 151 31.87 -2.06 -1.30
CA ARG A 151 31.68 -0.63 -1.02
C ARG A 151 31.43 0.19 -2.29
N ASP A 152 32.23 -0.04 -3.33
CA ASP A 152 32.13 0.69 -4.59
C ASP A 152 30.81 0.33 -5.32
N ARG A 153 30.39 -0.94 -5.26
CA ARG A 153 29.08 -1.39 -5.76
C ARG A 153 27.92 -0.73 -5.00
N ASP A 154 27.94 -0.74 -3.67
CA ASP A 154 26.87 -0.17 -2.86
C ASP A 154 26.74 1.34 -3.07
N ALA A 155 27.87 2.04 -3.28
CA ALA A 155 27.90 3.46 -3.66
C ALA A 155 27.27 3.69 -5.04
N CYS A 156 27.56 2.83 -6.03
CA CYS A 156 26.91 2.90 -7.35
C CYS A 156 25.40 2.68 -7.24
N ILE A 157 24.96 1.69 -6.47
CA ILE A 157 23.53 1.42 -6.25
C ILE A 157 22.83 2.62 -5.61
N ASP A 158 23.43 3.26 -4.61
CA ASP A 158 22.85 4.46 -3.99
C ASP A 158 22.69 5.61 -4.98
N ILE A 159 23.70 5.85 -5.82
CA ILE A 159 23.64 6.87 -6.88
C ILE A 159 22.55 6.55 -7.89
N TRP A 160 22.48 5.30 -8.37
CA TRP A 160 21.45 4.86 -9.31
C TRP A 160 20.05 4.96 -8.72
N TYR A 161 19.87 4.57 -7.46
CA TYR A 161 18.58 4.66 -6.79
C TYR A 161 18.11 6.11 -6.69
N LYS A 162 18.99 7.03 -6.26
CA LYS A 162 18.70 8.47 -6.19
C LYS A 162 18.34 9.07 -7.55
N ARG A 163 19.09 8.72 -8.61
CA ARG A 163 18.80 9.17 -9.98
C ARG A 163 17.47 8.61 -10.48
N GLY A 164 17.25 7.30 -10.32
CA GLY A 164 16.00 6.66 -10.71
C GLY A 164 14.78 7.27 -10.02
N ARG A 165 14.86 7.55 -8.72
CA ARG A 165 13.80 8.22 -7.96
C ARG A 165 13.45 9.60 -8.54
N ASN A 166 14.45 10.38 -8.94
CA ASN A 166 14.22 11.67 -9.60
C ASN A 166 13.45 11.52 -10.93
N PHE A 167 13.73 10.46 -11.69
CA PHE A 167 12.99 10.17 -12.93
C PHE A 167 11.55 9.70 -12.66
N VAL A 168 11.30 8.93 -11.60
CA VAL A 168 9.94 8.59 -11.16
C VAL A 168 9.13 9.86 -10.85
N GLU A 169 9.72 10.81 -10.12
CA GLU A 169 9.07 12.09 -9.78
C GLU A 169 8.76 12.94 -11.02
N LYS A 170 9.60 12.86 -12.05
CA LYS A 170 9.39 13.51 -13.35
C LYS A 170 8.41 12.76 -14.27
N GLY A 171 7.99 11.55 -13.89
CA GLY A 171 7.16 10.69 -14.74
C GLY A 171 7.90 9.99 -15.88
N ASP A 172 9.24 10.03 -15.90
CA ASP A 172 10.05 9.32 -16.88
C ASP A 172 10.26 7.86 -16.43
N VAL A 173 9.26 7.05 -16.75
CA VAL A 173 9.20 5.64 -16.38
C VAL A 173 10.35 4.84 -17.03
N PHE A 174 10.71 5.16 -18.28
CA PHE A 174 11.74 4.43 -19.00
C PHE A 174 13.12 4.54 -18.32
N GLN A 175 13.53 5.77 -17.97
CA GLN A 175 14.80 5.98 -17.27
C GLN A 175 14.77 5.39 -15.86
N ALA A 176 13.65 5.51 -15.14
CA ALA A 176 13.51 4.90 -13.82
C ALA A 176 13.69 3.37 -13.86
N LEU A 177 13.12 2.70 -14.85
CA LEU A 177 13.28 1.26 -15.05
C LEU A 177 14.72 0.89 -15.42
N ALA A 178 15.39 1.66 -16.28
CA ALA A 178 16.79 1.42 -16.62
C ALA A 178 17.73 1.48 -15.39
N TYR A 179 17.49 2.42 -14.47
CA TYR A 179 18.22 2.47 -13.21
C TYR A 179 17.86 1.31 -12.27
N SER A 180 16.59 0.88 -12.24
CA SER A 180 16.19 -0.33 -11.51
C SER A 180 16.94 -1.56 -12.03
N ASP A 181 16.98 -1.76 -13.35
CA ASP A 181 17.69 -2.88 -13.99
C ASP A 181 19.20 -2.85 -13.67
N SER A 182 19.79 -1.65 -13.62
CA SER A 182 21.20 -1.47 -13.24
C SER A 182 21.45 -1.91 -11.79
N ILE A 183 20.55 -1.58 -10.86
CA ILE A 183 20.64 -2.02 -9.47
C ILE A 183 20.46 -3.54 -9.39
N GLN A 184 19.44 -4.09 -10.07
CA GLN A 184 19.16 -5.53 -10.07
C GLN A 184 20.34 -6.33 -10.60
N HIS A 185 21.02 -5.84 -11.65
CA HIS A 185 22.20 -6.50 -12.22
C HIS A 185 23.40 -6.47 -11.26
N ALA A 186 23.60 -5.37 -10.55
CA ALA A 186 24.71 -5.24 -9.59
C ALA A 186 24.49 -6.05 -8.32
N ASP A 187 23.27 -6.06 -7.78
CA ASP A 187 22.89 -6.88 -6.63
C ASP A 187 21.40 -7.29 -6.68
N PRO A 188 21.08 -8.53 -7.13
CA PRO A 188 19.71 -9.04 -7.17
C PRO A 188 19.02 -9.18 -5.80
N ALA A 189 19.80 -9.17 -4.71
CA ALA A 189 19.28 -9.26 -3.35
C ALA A 189 18.90 -7.88 -2.79
N ASP A 190 19.41 -6.78 -3.35
CA ASP A 190 19.07 -5.44 -2.91
C ASP A 190 17.60 -5.10 -3.22
N ASN A 191 16.84 -4.64 -2.24
CA ASN A 191 15.41 -4.35 -2.43
C ASN A 191 15.15 -3.02 -3.16
N ARG A 192 16.14 -2.12 -3.27
CA ARG A 192 15.99 -0.79 -3.86
C ARG A 192 15.55 -0.84 -5.32
N PHE A 193 15.94 -1.86 -6.10
CA PHE A 193 15.45 -1.99 -7.47
C PHE A 193 13.95 -2.25 -7.51
N LEU A 194 13.41 -3.09 -6.61
CA LEU A 194 11.97 -3.36 -6.51
C LEU A 194 11.20 -2.11 -6.10
N TYR A 195 11.71 -1.35 -5.12
CA TYR A 195 11.13 -0.06 -4.73
C TYR A 195 11.06 0.94 -5.88
N LEU A 196 12.14 1.05 -6.65
CA LEU A 196 12.22 1.96 -7.77
C LEU A 196 11.27 1.52 -8.90
N ARG A 197 11.26 0.24 -9.22
CA ARG A 197 10.43 -0.35 -10.27
C ARG A 197 8.94 -0.29 -9.95
N SER A 198 8.56 -0.67 -8.73
CA SER A 198 7.17 -0.60 -8.28
C SER A 198 6.65 0.83 -8.29
N SER A 199 7.47 1.80 -7.86
CA SER A 199 7.12 3.23 -7.92
C SER A 199 6.95 3.72 -9.35
N ALA A 200 7.82 3.29 -10.28
CA ALA A 200 7.70 3.62 -11.70
C ALA A 200 6.40 3.05 -12.31
N PHE A 201 6.04 1.81 -11.96
CA PHE A 201 4.78 1.19 -12.37
C PHE A 201 3.55 1.89 -11.76
N MET A 202 3.61 2.33 -10.50
CA MET A 202 2.55 3.13 -9.89
C MET A 202 2.32 4.44 -10.65
N THR A 203 3.40 5.16 -11.00
CA THR A 203 3.31 6.40 -11.80
C THR A 203 2.70 6.15 -13.17
N ASN A 204 3.01 5.02 -13.82
CA ASN A 204 2.42 4.64 -15.10
C ASN A 204 1.02 4.00 -15.01
N ARG A 205 0.44 3.92 -13.80
CA ARG A 205 -0.84 3.24 -13.52
C ARG A 205 -0.84 1.75 -13.87
N GLU A 206 0.33 1.13 -13.91
CA GLU A 206 0.52 -0.31 -14.12
C GLU A 206 0.42 -1.07 -12.78
N TYR A 207 -0.70 -0.89 -12.08
CA TYR A 207 -0.89 -1.37 -10.70
C TYR A 207 -0.68 -2.87 -10.51
N GLY A 208 -0.98 -3.68 -11.53
CA GLY A 208 -0.73 -5.13 -11.50
C GLY A 208 0.75 -5.47 -11.40
N LYS A 209 1.62 -4.77 -12.15
CA LYS A 209 3.07 -4.97 -12.08
C LYS A 209 3.65 -4.43 -10.78
N ALA A 210 3.19 -3.25 -10.35
CA ALA A 210 3.57 -2.68 -9.06
C ALA A 210 3.22 -3.63 -7.90
N LYS A 211 2.03 -4.23 -7.94
CA LYS A 211 1.57 -5.22 -6.95
C LYS A 211 2.56 -6.37 -6.83
N THR A 212 2.96 -6.98 -7.94
CA THR A 212 3.90 -8.12 -7.94
C THR A 212 5.23 -7.75 -7.28
N ASP A 213 5.75 -6.55 -7.53
CA ASP A 213 6.98 -6.09 -6.90
C ASP A 213 6.81 -5.83 -5.40
N PHE A 214 5.68 -5.25 -4.97
CA PHE A 214 5.38 -5.07 -3.55
C PHE A 214 5.15 -6.39 -2.80
N GLU A 215 4.48 -7.36 -3.43
CA GLU A 215 4.35 -8.72 -2.89
C GLU A 215 5.70 -9.43 -2.80
N THR A 216 6.60 -9.18 -3.77
CA THR A 216 7.98 -9.67 -3.72
C THR A 216 8.73 -9.05 -2.55
N LEU A 217 8.65 -7.72 -2.36
CA LEU A 217 9.22 -7.04 -1.18
C LEU A 217 8.68 -7.63 0.13
N TRP A 218 7.36 -7.83 0.20
CA TRP A 218 6.71 -8.44 1.36
C TRP A 218 7.23 -9.86 1.63
N SER A 219 7.36 -10.69 0.59
CA SER A 219 7.89 -12.06 0.70
C SER A 219 9.35 -12.12 1.15
N ARG A 220 10.13 -11.07 0.85
CA ARG A 220 11.50 -10.87 1.35
C ARG A 220 11.55 -10.33 2.79
N GLY A 221 10.41 -10.21 3.46
CA GLY A 221 10.30 -9.74 4.85
C GLY A 221 10.08 -8.24 5.01
N ASP A 222 9.94 -7.49 3.92
CA ASP A 222 9.70 -6.05 3.97
C ASP A 222 8.22 -5.74 4.17
N SER A 223 7.82 -5.60 5.44
CA SER A 223 6.48 -5.15 5.85
C SER A 223 6.49 -3.68 6.30
N SER A 224 7.32 -2.85 5.67
CA SER A 224 7.37 -1.42 5.96
C SER A 224 6.00 -0.75 5.75
N ILE A 225 5.83 0.41 6.39
CA ILE A 225 4.60 1.22 6.27
C ILE A 225 4.28 1.48 4.80
N PHE A 226 5.30 1.90 4.04
CA PHE A 226 5.14 2.20 2.62
C PHE A 226 4.64 0.98 1.83
N VAL A 227 5.29 -0.18 1.94
CA VAL A 227 4.86 -1.38 1.19
C VAL A 227 3.45 -1.79 1.57
N THR A 228 3.13 -1.80 2.87
CA THR A 228 1.79 -2.15 3.38
C THR A 228 0.72 -1.18 2.83
N GLU A 229 1.02 0.12 2.81
CA GLU A 229 0.14 1.16 2.29
C GLU A 229 -0.08 1.02 0.79
N GLN A 230 0.99 0.78 0.00
CA GLN A 230 0.83 0.60 -1.44
C GLN A 230 0.01 -0.65 -1.77
N LEU A 231 0.20 -1.77 -1.04
CA LEU A 231 -0.63 -2.97 -1.20
C LEU A 231 -2.09 -2.72 -0.83
N ALA A 232 -2.36 -1.99 0.26
CA ALA A 232 -3.71 -1.59 0.63
C ALA A 232 -4.39 -0.74 -0.45
N ASN A 233 -3.66 0.23 -1.00
CA ASN A 233 -4.15 1.13 -2.05
C ASN A 233 -4.44 0.37 -3.35
N ILE A 234 -3.55 -0.52 -3.77
CA ILE A 234 -3.76 -1.36 -4.96
C ILE A 234 -4.97 -2.29 -4.76
N ALA A 235 -5.13 -2.89 -3.59
CA ALA A 235 -6.29 -3.72 -3.28
C ALA A 235 -7.60 -2.91 -3.35
N ALA A 236 -7.61 -1.70 -2.78
CA ALA A 236 -8.76 -0.80 -2.82
C ALA A 236 -9.10 -0.35 -4.25
N LEU A 237 -8.09 -0.04 -5.08
CA LEU A 237 -8.29 0.30 -6.50
C LEU A 237 -8.96 -0.84 -7.28
N ASN A 238 -8.65 -2.08 -6.93
CA ASN A 238 -9.26 -3.27 -7.51
C ASN A 238 -10.61 -3.64 -6.88
N LYS A 239 -11.14 -2.81 -5.97
CA LYS A 239 -12.36 -3.07 -5.18
C LYS A 239 -12.29 -4.33 -4.31
N ASP A 240 -11.09 -4.83 -4.05
CA ASP A 240 -10.84 -5.90 -3.08
C ASP A 240 -10.71 -5.28 -1.68
N TYR A 241 -11.85 -4.81 -1.16
CA TYR A 241 -11.93 -4.18 0.15
C TYR A 241 -11.58 -5.14 1.29
N SER A 242 -11.71 -6.46 1.09
CA SER A 242 -11.32 -7.45 2.11
C SER A 242 -9.80 -7.45 2.31
N THR A 243 -9.05 -7.54 1.22
CA THR A 243 -7.58 -7.49 1.27
C THR A 243 -7.11 -6.11 1.70
N ALA A 244 -7.70 -5.03 1.17
CA ALA A 244 -7.36 -3.67 1.54
C ALA A 244 -7.55 -3.41 3.04
N LEU A 245 -8.67 -3.87 3.61
CA LEU A 245 -8.95 -3.77 5.04
C LEU A 245 -7.95 -4.57 5.88
N GLY A 246 -7.51 -5.74 5.41
CA GLY A 246 -6.48 -6.54 6.06
C GLY A 246 -5.16 -5.78 6.23
N TYR A 247 -4.68 -5.13 5.17
CA TYR A 247 -3.48 -4.28 5.25
C TYR A 247 -3.71 -3.01 6.06
N MET A 248 -4.86 -2.36 5.91
CA MET A 248 -5.17 -1.12 6.63
C MET A 248 -5.26 -1.34 8.15
N ASN A 249 -5.81 -2.48 8.60
CA ASN A 249 -5.82 -2.83 10.02
C ASN A 249 -4.40 -2.98 10.59
N GLN A 250 -3.44 -3.50 9.81
CA GLN A 250 -2.03 -3.55 10.23
C GLN A 250 -1.42 -2.15 10.34
N LEU A 251 -1.76 -1.24 9.43
CA LEU A 251 -1.31 0.15 9.48
C LEU A 251 -1.87 0.89 10.69
N VAL A 252 -3.17 0.73 10.99
CA VAL A 252 -3.81 1.29 12.18
C VAL A 252 -3.18 0.73 13.47
N ALA A 253 -2.86 -0.57 13.50
CA ALA A 253 -2.18 -1.16 14.65
C ALA A 253 -0.76 -0.57 14.88
N LYS A 254 -0.04 -0.23 13.80
CA LYS A 254 1.29 0.41 13.87
C LYS A 254 1.21 1.92 14.16
N MET A 255 0.16 2.61 13.71
CA MET A 255 -0.04 4.05 13.84
C MET A 255 -1.50 4.37 14.23
N PRO A 256 -1.87 4.13 15.50
CA PRO A 256 -3.26 4.28 15.95
C PRO A 256 -3.76 5.72 15.86
N GLU A 257 -2.89 6.72 15.97
CA GLU A 257 -3.24 8.15 15.90
C GLU A 257 -3.44 8.67 14.47
N ASN A 258 -3.18 7.87 13.44
CA ASN A 258 -3.32 8.31 12.05
C ASN A 258 -4.80 8.32 11.63
N LEU A 259 -5.41 9.51 11.64
CA LEU A 259 -6.82 9.74 11.28
C LEU A 259 -7.16 9.28 9.85
N GLN A 260 -6.21 9.37 8.91
CA GLN A 260 -6.44 8.92 7.53
C GLN A 260 -6.62 7.41 7.47
N TYR A 261 -5.80 6.63 8.18
CA TYR A 261 -5.95 5.17 8.22
C TYR A 261 -7.22 4.74 8.95
N GLN A 262 -7.59 5.43 10.03
CA GLN A 262 -8.88 5.20 10.69
C GLN A 262 -10.05 5.45 9.74
N HIS A 263 -10.02 6.56 9.00
CA HIS A 263 -11.03 6.89 8.01
C HIS A 263 -11.11 5.84 6.89
N LEU A 264 -9.99 5.47 6.27
CA LEU A 264 -9.95 4.47 5.21
C LEU A 264 -10.42 3.09 5.69
N THR A 265 -10.10 2.71 6.93
CA THR A 265 -10.61 1.47 7.54
C THR A 265 -12.14 1.45 7.57
N LYS A 266 -12.77 2.57 7.97
CA LYS A 266 -14.23 2.72 7.98
C LYS A 266 -14.80 2.63 6.56
N VAL A 267 -14.21 3.34 5.61
CA VAL A 267 -14.60 3.31 4.20
C VAL A 267 -14.54 1.90 3.63
N TYR A 268 -13.44 1.17 3.83
CA TYR A 268 -13.28 -0.18 3.30
C TYR A 268 -14.27 -1.16 3.91
N ARG A 269 -14.54 -1.06 5.23
CA ARG A 269 -15.53 -1.89 5.90
C ARG A 269 -16.95 -1.65 5.39
N GLU A 270 -17.31 -0.40 5.15
CA GLU A 270 -18.62 -0.01 4.60
C GLU A 270 -18.82 -0.48 3.15
N ASN A 271 -17.74 -0.68 2.41
CA ASN A 271 -17.75 -1.19 1.04
C ASN A 271 -17.53 -2.70 0.93
N MET A 272 -17.45 -3.42 2.05
CA MET A 272 -17.30 -4.87 2.03
C MET A 272 -18.46 -5.51 1.24
N PRO A 273 -18.14 -6.46 0.34
CA PRO A 273 -19.16 -7.23 -0.34
C PRO A 273 -19.96 -8.03 0.69
N TYR A 274 -21.27 -8.15 0.46
CA TYR A 274 -22.17 -8.95 1.26
C TYR A 274 -22.73 -10.10 0.42
N LYS A 275 -23.06 -11.21 1.08
CA LYS A 275 -23.72 -12.37 0.48
C LYS A 275 -25.23 -12.22 0.51
N PHE A 276 -25.76 -11.71 1.62
CA PHE A 276 -27.19 -11.45 1.76
C PHE A 276 -27.47 -10.27 2.68
N TYR A 277 -28.71 -9.80 2.71
CA TYR A 277 -29.17 -8.83 3.70
C TYR A 277 -30.58 -9.16 4.19
N ILE A 278 -30.87 -8.71 5.40
CA ILE A 278 -32.23 -8.72 5.97
C ILE A 278 -32.63 -7.26 6.16
N GLY A 279 -33.81 -6.90 5.70
CA GLY A 279 -34.34 -5.55 5.82
C GLY A 279 -35.72 -5.51 6.46
N ALA A 280 -36.01 -4.37 7.08
CA ALA A 280 -37.32 -3.99 7.53
C ALA A 280 -37.66 -2.60 6.98
N ASN A 281 -38.90 -2.43 6.52
CA ASN A 281 -39.39 -1.16 6.01
C ASN A 281 -40.71 -0.78 6.68
N HIS A 282 -40.93 0.51 6.88
CA HIS A 282 -42.18 1.05 7.42
C HIS A 282 -42.52 2.35 6.72
N MET A 283 -43.69 2.40 6.11
CA MET A 283 -44.26 3.59 5.51
C MET A 283 -45.49 3.99 6.30
N GLN A 284 -45.49 5.22 6.81
CA GLN A 284 -46.63 5.85 7.43
C GLN A 284 -47.17 6.92 6.48
N SER A 285 -48.48 6.90 6.26
CA SER A 285 -49.17 7.87 5.42
C SER A 285 -50.26 8.59 6.20
N SER A 286 -50.42 9.88 5.93
CA SER A 286 -51.48 10.73 6.48
C SER A 286 -52.16 11.48 5.35
N GLN A 287 -53.49 11.60 5.40
CA GLN A 287 -54.29 12.32 4.41
C GLN A 287 -55.11 13.39 5.13
N ASP A 288 -55.34 14.52 4.48
CA ASP A 288 -56.13 15.64 5.03
C ASP A 288 -57.64 15.34 5.03
N ARG A 289 -58.05 14.28 5.75
CA ARG A 289 -59.44 13.87 5.96
C ARG A 289 -59.59 12.98 7.20
N PRO A 290 -60.81 12.83 7.77
CA PRO A 290 -61.07 11.91 8.87
C PRO A 290 -60.64 10.47 8.52
N ASN A 291 -60.01 9.77 9.46
CA ASN A 291 -59.46 8.42 9.27
C ASN A 291 -58.54 8.32 8.03
N GLY A 292 -57.75 9.37 7.80
CA GLY A 292 -56.80 9.49 6.70
C GLY A 292 -55.46 8.77 6.90
N HIS A 293 -55.27 8.08 8.02
CA HIS A 293 -54.01 7.43 8.36
C HIS A 293 -53.98 5.97 7.88
N PHE A 294 -52.86 5.56 7.30
CA PHE A 294 -52.59 4.16 6.96
C PHE A 294 -51.09 3.88 7.00
N PHE A 295 -50.72 2.61 7.07
CA PHE A 295 -49.31 2.22 7.05
C PHE A 295 -49.09 0.93 6.27
N ILE A 296 -47.85 0.75 5.84
CA ILE A 296 -47.34 -0.49 5.26
C ILE A 296 -46.02 -0.81 5.95
N SER A 297 -45.93 -1.95 6.60
CA SER A 297 -44.69 -2.49 7.16
C SER A 297 -44.26 -3.71 6.38
N GLY A 298 -42.97 -3.87 6.14
CA GLY A 298 -42.46 -5.03 5.41
C GLY A 298 -41.17 -5.57 5.98
N LEU A 299 -40.91 -6.83 5.62
CA LEU A 299 -39.65 -7.53 5.81
C LEU A 299 -39.14 -7.97 4.44
N GLU A 300 -37.85 -7.83 4.22
CA GLU A 300 -37.18 -8.23 2.99
C GLU A 300 -35.96 -9.10 3.28
N TYR A 301 -35.73 -10.08 2.43
CA TYR A 301 -34.52 -10.91 2.41
C TYR A 301 -33.90 -10.85 1.02
N GLY A 302 -32.73 -10.23 0.91
CA GLY A 302 -32.00 -10.09 -0.35
C GLY A 302 -30.79 -11.02 -0.41
N GLN A 303 -30.74 -11.92 -1.38
CA GLN A 303 -29.65 -12.86 -1.63
C GLN A 303 -28.88 -12.46 -2.88
N ARG A 304 -27.55 -12.30 -2.78
CA ARG A 304 -26.69 -12.17 -3.96
C ARG A 304 -26.41 -13.53 -4.59
N LEU A 305 -26.49 -13.57 -5.92
CA LEU A 305 -26.15 -14.71 -6.75
C LEU A 305 -24.93 -14.34 -7.60
N GLY A 306 -23.74 -14.70 -7.13
CA GLY A 306 -22.48 -14.20 -7.69
C GLY A 306 -22.29 -12.71 -7.44
N GLU A 307 -21.54 -12.04 -8.32
CA GLU A 307 -21.13 -10.64 -8.10
C GLU A 307 -22.21 -9.62 -8.46
N LYS A 308 -23.09 -9.93 -9.41
CA LYS A 308 -23.97 -8.92 -10.04
C LYS A 308 -25.46 -9.20 -9.87
N ASN A 309 -25.87 -10.45 -9.64
CA ASN A 309 -27.29 -10.81 -9.60
C ASN A 309 -27.81 -10.79 -8.16
N THR A 310 -29.08 -10.42 -7.99
CA THR A 310 -29.73 -10.38 -6.67
C THR A 310 -31.17 -10.88 -6.77
N LEU A 311 -31.58 -11.73 -5.82
CA LEU A 311 -32.97 -12.10 -5.58
C LEU A 311 -33.43 -11.49 -4.26
N ILE A 312 -34.67 -11.00 -4.20
CA ILE A 312 -35.22 -10.35 -3.01
C ILE A 312 -36.61 -10.92 -2.75
N GLY A 313 -36.77 -11.66 -1.65
CA GLY A 313 -38.08 -12.02 -1.13
C GLY A 313 -38.62 -10.90 -0.24
N GLN A 314 -39.89 -10.57 -0.38
CA GLN A 314 -40.55 -9.52 0.39
C GLN A 314 -41.88 -9.99 0.97
N PHE A 315 -42.15 -9.59 2.21
CA PHE A 315 -43.43 -9.74 2.89
C PHE A 315 -43.89 -8.37 3.37
N ASN A 316 -45.08 -7.95 2.98
CA ASN A 316 -45.67 -6.67 3.38
C ASN A 316 -46.99 -6.91 4.12
N TYR A 317 -47.18 -6.18 5.22
CA TYR A 317 -48.42 -6.05 5.96
C TYR A 317 -48.89 -4.60 5.89
N GLY A 318 -50.13 -4.41 5.46
CA GLY A 318 -50.74 -3.09 5.37
C GLY A 318 -51.95 -2.98 6.29
N ASN A 319 -52.15 -1.81 6.87
CA ASN A 319 -53.44 -1.41 7.41
C ASN A 319 -53.87 -0.12 6.72
N ARG A 320 -55.00 -0.17 6.03
CA ARG A 320 -55.58 0.99 5.37
C ARG A 320 -57.03 1.14 5.77
N ARG A 321 -57.32 2.20 6.54
CA ARG A 321 -58.69 2.54 7.01
C ARG A 321 -59.37 1.40 7.79
N GLY A 322 -58.60 0.61 8.54
CA GLY A 322 -59.10 -0.52 9.32
C GLY A 322 -59.07 -1.86 8.58
N GLU A 323 -58.96 -1.86 7.25
CA GLU A 323 -58.71 -3.07 6.47
C GLU A 323 -57.24 -3.47 6.60
N LYS A 324 -57.02 -4.76 6.86
CA LYS A 324 -55.71 -5.36 7.02
C LYS A 324 -55.46 -6.28 5.84
N GLY A 325 -54.25 -6.25 5.29
CA GLY A 325 -53.90 -7.12 4.18
C GLY A 325 -52.43 -7.49 4.16
N TYR A 326 -52.12 -8.52 3.40
CA TYR A 326 -50.78 -9.07 3.29
C TYR A 326 -50.39 -9.25 1.83
N GLN A 327 -49.10 -9.08 1.54
CA GLN A 327 -48.53 -9.30 0.22
C GLN A 327 -47.22 -10.07 0.36
N VAL A 328 -47.02 -11.04 -0.51
CA VAL A 328 -45.75 -11.73 -0.70
C VAL A 328 -45.25 -11.42 -2.10
N GLY A 329 -43.97 -11.10 -2.24
CA GLY A 329 -43.37 -10.80 -3.52
C GLY A 329 -41.96 -11.38 -3.65
N LEU A 330 -41.56 -11.52 -4.91
CA LEU A 330 -40.22 -11.89 -5.32
C LEU A 330 -39.74 -10.90 -6.39
N ASP A 331 -38.60 -10.28 -6.13
CA ASP A 331 -37.92 -9.38 -7.05
C ASP A 331 -36.59 -10.02 -7.47
N ALA A 332 -36.18 -9.81 -8.73
CA ALA A 332 -34.91 -10.29 -9.25
C ALA A 332 -34.23 -9.22 -10.12
N TRP A 333 -32.95 -8.97 -9.83
CA TRP A 333 -32.05 -8.17 -10.66
C TRP A 333 -31.03 -9.11 -11.32
N LEU A 334 -31.16 -9.32 -12.62
CA LEU A 334 -30.36 -10.28 -13.38
C LEU A 334 -29.53 -9.59 -14.47
N ASN A 335 -28.23 -9.86 -14.51
CA ASN A 335 -27.30 -9.29 -15.48
C ASN A 335 -27.10 -10.28 -16.63
N TYR A 336 -27.30 -9.81 -17.86
CA TYR A 336 -27.14 -10.62 -19.07
C TYR A 336 -25.82 -10.33 -19.79
N SER A 337 -25.29 -9.12 -19.65
CA SER A 337 -23.98 -8.75 -20.19
C SER A 337 -23.33 -7.65 -19.35
N LYS A 338 -22.17 -7.11 -19.79
CA LYS A 338 -21.49 -6.01 -19.11
C LYS A 338 -22.37 -4.75 -18.97
N ASN A 339 -23.26 -4.50 -19.92
CA ASN A 339 -24.04 -3.25 -20.03
C ASN A 339 -25.55 -3.49 -20.10
N ILE A 340 -26.02 -4.73 -19.90
CA ILE A 340 -27.44 -5.09 -20.00
C ILE A 340 -27.83 -5.94 -18.81
N TYR A 341 -28.88 -5.51 -18.11
CA TYR A 341 -29.46 -6.20 -16.98
C TYR A 341 -30.98 -5.99 -16.96
N ALA A 342 -31.73 -6.83 -16.23
CA ALA A 342 -33.17 -6.71 -16.13
C ALA A 342 -33.66 -6.82 -14.69
N TYR A 343 -34.75 -6.10 -14.43
CA TYR A 343 -35.58 -6.22 -13.26
C TYR A 343 -36.79 -7.10 -13.56
N HIS A 344 -37.07 -8.03 -12.67
CA HIS A 344 -38.25 -8.90 -12.69
C HIS A 344 -38.93 -8.80 -11.33
N GLN A 345 -40.24 -8.77 -11.31
CA GLN A 345 -41.02 -8.84 -10.09
C GLN A 345 -42.29 -9.63 -10.32
N ILE A 346 -42.65 -10.42 -9.32
CA ILE A 346 -43.98 -10.98 -9.17
C ILE A 346 -44.43 -10.82 -7.71
N ALA A 347 -45.68 -10.45 -7.50
CA ALA A 347 -46.26 -10.38 -6.17
C ALA A 347 -47.71 -10.86 -6.17
N TRP A 348 -48.08 -11.51 -5.08
CA TRP A 348 -49.43 -11.94 -4.77
C TRP A 348 -49.88 -11.30 -3.46
N ALA A 349 -51.17 -10.97 -3.37
CA ALA A 349 -51.79 -10.48 -2.15
C ALA A 349 -53.21 -11.01 -1.98
N ASP A 350 -53.70 -10.90 -0.75
CA ASP A 350 -55.08 -11.27 -0.38
C ASP A 350 -56.16 -10.39 -1.03
N GLY A 351 -55.78 -9.23 -1.59
CA GLY A 351 -56.68 -8.30 -2.24
C GLY A 351 -57.37 -7.31 -1.28
N SER A 352 -56.97 -7.26 -0.01
CA SER A 352 -57.56 -6.34 0.96
C SER A 352 -56.93 -4.94 0.82
N VAL A 353 -55.61 -4.85 1.04
CA VAL A 353 -54.87 -3.57 1.00
C VAL A 353 -54.05 -3.41 -0.29
N PHE A 354 -53.58 -4.52 -0.86
CA PHE A 354 -52.70 -4.55 -2.01
C PHE A 354 -53.41 -5.22 -3.21
N PRO A 355 -53.04 -4.88 -4.46
CA PRO A 355 -53.51 -5.59 -5.65
C PRO A 355 -53.23 -7.09 -5.58
N THR A 356 -54.20 -7.91 -5.98
CA THR A 356 -54.15 -9.38 -5.89
C THR A 356 -52.96 -9.99 -6.62
N TRP A 357 -52.63 -9.47 -7.80
CA TRP A 357 -51.46 -9.86 -8.57
C TRP A 357 -50.73 -8.66 -9.14
N ARG A 358 -49.41 -8.70 -9.08
CA ARG A 358 -48.53 -7.75 -9.77
C ARG A 358 -47.40 -8.49 -10.47
N ALA A 359 -47.08 -8.07 -11.67
CA ALA A 359 -45.88 -8.49 -12.37
C ALA A 359 -45.21 -7.28 -13.03
N SER A 360 -43.90 -7.18 -12.90
CA SER A 360 -43.12 -6.09 -13.49
C SER A 360 -41.89 -6.64 -14.18
N TYR A 361 -41.58 -6.11 -15.35
CA TYR A 361 -40.35 -6.39 -16.07
C TYR A 361 -39.76 -5.08 -16.61
N SER A 362 -38.46 -4.88 -16.49
CA SER A 362 -37.75 -3.77 -17.12
C SER A 362 -36.36 -4.23 -17.57
N LEU A 363 -36.05 -4.09 -18.86
CA LEU A 363 -34.72 -4.32 -19.41
C LEU A 363 -33.95 -3.00 -19.43
N TYR A 364 -32.81 -2.97 -18.77
CA TYR A 364 -31.92 -1.83 -18.66
C TYR A 364 -30.72 -1.99 -19.59
N ARG A 365 -30.30 -0.87 -20.21
CA ARG A 365 -29.09 -0.78 -21.02
C ARG A 365 -28.27 0.44 -20.63
N GLU A 366 -27.01 0.19 -20.28
CA GLU A 366 -26.00 1.21 -20.05
C GLU A 366 -25.30 1.58 -21.37
N ALA A 367 -25.17 2.89 -21.62
CA ALA A 367 -24.53 3.46 -22.80
C ALA A 367 -23.65 4.66 -22.39
N GLY A 368 -22.45 4.36 -21.88
CA GLY A 368 -21.54 5.38 -21.35
C GLY A 368 -22.12 6.02 -20.09
N LEU A 369 -22.42 7.33 -20.15
CA LEU A 369 -23.06 8.05 -19.05
C LEU A 369 -24.60 7.94 -19.05
N TRP A 370 -25.19 7.25 -20.03
CA TRP A 370 -26.64 7.08 -20.16
C TRP A 370 -27.12 5.72 -19.66
N LEU A 371 -28.33 5.70 -19.11
CA LEU A 371 -29.08 4.50 -18.75
C LEU A 371 -30.48 4.59 -19.36
N PHE A 372 -30.91 3.55 -20.05
CA PHE A 372 -32.26 3.44 -20.61
C PHE A 372 -32.96 2.20 -20.05
N ASP A 373 -34.25 2.29 -19.70
CA ASP A 373 -35.09 1.13 -19.38
C ASP A 373 -36.32 1.07 -20.28
N PHE A 374 -36.70 -0.13 -20.70
CA PHE A 374 -37.98 -0.41 -21.34
C PHE A 374 -38.60 -1.67 -20.73
N GLY A 375 -39.91 -1.66 -20.50
CA GLY A 375 -40.51 -2.71 -19.71
C GLY A 375 -42.03 -2.77 -19.73
N GLY A 376 -42.55 -3.80 -19.08
CA GLY A 376 -43.97 -4.07 -18.91
C GLY A 376 -44.39 -4.06 -17.44
N ARG A 377 -45.65 -3.72 -17.19
CA ARG A 377 -46.34 -3.81 -15.90
C ARG A 377 -47.67 -4.53 -16.09
N TYR A 378 -48.02 -5.34 -15.10
CA TYR A 378 -49.33 -5.94 -14.97
C TYR A 378 -49.78 -5.80 -13.52
N VAL A 379 -51.00 -5.32 -13.31
CA VAL A 379 -51.62 -5.19 -11.98
C VAL A 379 -53.07 -5.66 -12.08
N ARG A 380 -53.43 -6.65 -11.26
CA ARG A 380 -54.82 -7.02 -11.04
C ARG A 380 -55.29 -6.40 -9.73
N ALA A 381 -56.18 -5.42 -9.85
CA ALA A 381 -56.70 -4.69 -8.70
C ALA A 381 -57.66 -5.54 -7.86
N ASN A 382 -58.05 -5.01 -6.71
CA ASN A 382 -58.92 -5.69 -5.73
C ASN A 382 -60.34 -5.89 -6.28
N ASP A 383 -60.76 -5.04 -7.20
CA ASP A 383 -62.03 -5.12 -7.91
C ASP A 383 -62.00 -6.08 -9.13
N ASN A 384 -60.93 -6.88 -9.27
CA ASN A 384 -60.63 -7.78 -10.39
C ASN A 384 -60.32 -7.11 -11.74
N THR A 385 -60.22 -5.78 -11.81
CA THR A 385 -59.82 -5.10 -13.06
C THR A 385 -58.36 -5.34 -13.38
N ASN A 386 -58.07 -5.65 -14.64
CA ASN A 386 -56.70 -5.81 -15.14
C ASN A 386 -56.15 -4.48 -15.67
N ASN A 387 -54.91 -4.16 -15.29
CA ASN A 387 -54.16 -3.04 -15.78
C ASN A 387 -52.87 -3.53 -16.42
N TYR A 388 -52.61 -3.04 -17.63
CA TYR A 388 -51.38 -3.29 -18.37
C TYR A 388 -50.61 -1.97 -18.51
N GLY A 389 -49.29 -2.02 -18.42
CA GLY A 389 -48.46 -0.83 -18.52
C GLY A 389 -47.22 -1.07 -19.35
N LEU A 390 -46.83 -0.05 -20.10
CA LEU A 390 -45.51 0.08 -20.69
C LEU A 390 -44.73 1.13 -19.92
N VAL A 391 -43.43 0.88 -19.72
CA VAL A 391 -42.51 1.83 -19.13
C VAL A 391 -41.34 2.07 -20.07
N ALA A 392 -40.93 3.33 -20.16
CA ALA A 392 -39.73 3.74 -20.86
C ALA A 392 -39.02 4.83 -20.05
N SER A 393 -37.68 4.83 -20.06
CA SER A 393 -36.90 5.86 -19.37
C SER A 393 -35.62 6.23 -20.08
N ALA A 394 -35.09 7.38 -19.68
CA ALA A 394 -33.75 7.81 -19.98
C ALA A 394 -33.16 8.51 -18.75
N GLY A 395 -31.93 8.13 -18.38
CA GLY A 395 -31.17 8.77 -17.33
C GLY A 395 -29.74 9.04 -17.74
N ARG A 396 -29.13 10.03 -17.10
CA ARG A 396 -27.76 10.45 -17.36
C ARG A 396 -27.02 10.82 -16.09
N TYR A 397 -25.75 10.42 -16.03
CA TYR A 397 -24.79 10.86 -15.01
C TYR A 397 -24.14 12.20 -15.39
N PHE A 398 -24.09 13.11 -14.41
CA PHE A 398 -23.37 14.38 -14.40
C PHE A 398 -22.44 14.38 -13.19
N GLY A 399 -21.26 13.77 -13.35
CA GLY A 399 -20.37 13.47 -12.24
C GLY A 399 -21.07 12.58 -11.19
N PRO A 400 -21.14 13.01 -9.91
CA PRO A 400 -21.82 12.26 -8.85
C PRO A 400 -23.35 12.37 -8.88
N THR A 401 -23.94 13.11 -9.82
CA THR A 401 -25.39 13.31 -9.89
C THR A 401 -26.00 12.49 -11.02
N PHE A 402 -26.99 11.66 -10.71
CA PHE A 402 -27.79 10.94 -11.70
C PHE A 402 -29.17 11.59 -11.84
N VAL A 403 -29.52 11.96 -13.06
CA VAL A 403 -30.85 12.50 -13.40
C VAL A 403 -31.57 11.46 -14.25
N TYR A 404 -32.79 11.12 -13.88
CA TYR A 404 -33.54 10.00 -14.46
C TYR A 404 -35.00 10.36 -14.69
N LEU A 405 -35.44 10.30 -15.95
CA LEU A 405 -36.82 10.53 -16.35
C LEU A 405 -37.45 9.21 -16.76
N ARG A 406 -38.60 8.87 -16.15
CA ARG A 406 -39.35 7.66 -16.42
C ARG A 406 -40.79 8.00 -16.80
N GLY A 407 -41.24 7.47 -17.93
CA GLY A 407 -42.61 7.59 -18.42
C GLY A 407 -43.33 6.25 -18.39
N PHE A 408 -44.62 6.31 -18.06
CA PHE A 408 -45.52 5.17 -18.02
C PHE A 408 -46.71 5.43 -18.92
N LEU A 409 -47.08 4.41 -19.70
CA LEU A 409 -48.32 4.37 -20.45
C LEU A 409 -49.12 3.17 -19.94
N LEU A 410 -50.21 3.45 -19.24
CA LEU A 410 -51.05 2.46 -18.58
C LEU A 410 -52.37 2.32 -19.35
N HIS A 411 -52.89 1.11 -19.42
CA HIS A 411 -54.17 0.79 -20.01
C HIS A 411 -54.96 -0.12 -19.06
N ASP A 412 -56.12 0.36 -18.64
CA ASP A 412 -57.15 -0.46 -18.01
C ASP A 412 -58.20 -0.87 -19.05
N GLU A 413 -59.23 -1.63 -18.67
CA GLU A 413 -60.26 -2.13 -19.59
C GLU A 413 -61.00 -1.04 -20.39
N GLN A 414 -60.92 0.23 -20.00
CA GLN A 414 -61.69 1.32 -20.61
C GLN A 414 -60.85 2.49 -21.10
N ARG A 415 -59.63 2.71 -20.57
CA ARG A 415 -58.90 3.98 -20.74
C ARG A 415 -57.39 3.84 -20.79
N TRP A 416 -56.75 4.85 -21.37
CA TRP A 416 -55.31 5.05 -21.34
C TRP A 416 -54.96 6.15 -20.34
N ASN A 417 -53.95 5.89 -19.51
CA ASN A 417 -53.43 6.81 -18.51
C ASN A 417 -51.92 6.97 -18.68
N GLN A 418 -51.40 8.14 -18.33
CA GLN A 418 -49.97 8.43 -18.42
C GLN A 418 -49.46 8.90 -17.06
N ALA A 419 -48.22 8.53 -16.73
CA ALA A 419 -47.52 9.03 -15.56
C ALA A 419 -46.06 9.30 -15.89
N TYR A 420 -45.48 10.29 -15.23
CA TYR A 420 -44.10 10.72 -15.43
C TYR A 420 -43.41 10.92 -14.08
N SER A 421 -42.16 10.47 -13.97
CA SER A 421 -41.33 10.60 -12.77
C SER A 421 -39.96 11.14 -13.15
N LEU A 422 -39.58 12.27 -12.56
CA LEU A 422 -38.23 12.83 -12.67
C LEU A 422 -37.53 12.68 -11.32
N ALA A 423 -36.46 11.90 -11.29
CA ALA A 423 -35.61 11.72 -10.13
C ALA A 423 -34.24 12.38 -10.35
N ILE A 424 -33.78 13.10 -9.34
CA ILE A 424 -32.42 13.63 -9.23
C ILE A 424 -31.80 12.99 -8.00
N ARG A 425 -30.72 12.25 -8.20
CA ARG A 425 -29.99 11.55 -7.13
C ARG A 425 -28.55 12.03 -7.10
N HIS A 426 -28.07 12.49 -5.96
CA HIS A 426 -26.70 12.94 -5.79
C HIS A 426 -25.95 12.02 -4.81
N TYR A 427 -24.90 11.37 -5.32
CA TYR A 427 -24.01 10.50 -4.56
C TYR A 427 -22.91 11.35 -3.92
N TYR A 428 -23.10 11.73 -2.65
CA TYR A 428 -22.15 12.59 -1.93
C TYR A 428 -20.90 11.84 -1.43
N ASN A 429 -20.78 10.55 -1.74
CA ASN A 429 -19.61 9.76 -1.43
C ASN A 429 -19.29 8.86 -2.61
N SER A 430 -18.27 9.24 -3.40
CA SER A 430 -17.81 8.49 -4.57
C SER A 430 -17.32 7.08 -4.26
N GLU A 431 -16.91 6.85 -3.01
CA GLU A 431 -16.51 5.54 -2.51
C GLU A 431 -17.71 4.74 -1.99
N LYS A 432 -18.91 5.32 -1.83
CA LYS A 432 -20.12 4.64 -1.34
C LYS A 432 -21.28 4.79 -2.34
N PRO A 433 -21.39 3.90 -3.34
CA PRO A 433 -22.47 3.97 -4.32
C PRO A 433 -23.87 3.80 -3.72
N ASP A 434 -23.99 3.30 -2.48
CA ASP A 434 -25.26 3.14 -1.77
C ASP A 434 -25.62 4.34 -0.86
N SER A 435 -24.83 5.42 -0.88
CA SER A 435 -25.11 6.64 -0.09
C SER A 435 -25.46 7.81 -0.99
N TYR A 436 -26.68 8.32 -0.86
CA TYR A 436 -27.17 9.39 -1.71
C TYR A 436 -28.29 10.20 -1.06
N VAL A 437 -28.47 11.42 -1.57
CA VAL A 437 -29.70 12.19 -1.40
C VAL A 437 -30.47 12.15 -2.72
N THR A 438 -31.80 12.17 -2.65
CA THR A 438 -32.65 12.11 -3.83
C THR A 438 -33.82 13.08 -3.72
N LEU A 439 -34.21 13.67 -4.84
CA LEU A 439 -35.44 14.42 -5.02
C LEU A 439 -36.21 13.79 -6.18
N ILE A 440 -37.51 13.55 -6.01
CA ILE A 440 -38.35 12.88 -7.01
C ILE A 440 -39.64 13.68 -7.18
N GLY A 441 -39.85 14.22 -8.39
CA GLY A 441 -41.11 14.82 -8.80
C GLY A 441 -41.91 13.86 -9.65
N ASN A 442 -43.21 13.70 -9.36
CA ASN A 442 -44.09 12.85 -10.14
C ASN A 442 -45.34 13.61 -10.60
N VAL A 443 -45.82 13.26 -11.79
CA VAL A 443 -47.14 13.63 -12.31
C VAL A 443 -47.86 12.37 -12.76
N GLY A 444 -49.10 12.19 -12.33
CA GLY A 444 -49.86 10.95 -12.56
C GLY A 444 -49.54 9.86 -11.53
N THR A 445 -50.29 8.75 -11.62
CA THR A 445 -50.18 7.63 -10.67
C THR A 445 -49.27 6.55 -11.24
N SER A 446 -48.10 6.37 -10.63
CA SER A 446 -47.19 5.29 -11.00
C SER A 446 -47.72 3.93 -10.54
N PRO A 447 -47.64 2.86 -11.37
CA PRO A 447 -47.96 1.49 -10.96
C PRO A 447 -46.92 0.91 -9.98
N ASP A 448 -45.80 1.63 -9.77
CA ASP A 448 -44.72 1.26 -8.87
C ASP A 448 -44.87 1.93 -7.47
N ASP A 449 -45.93 2.72 -7.22
CA ASP A 449 -46.15 3.41 -5.93
C ASP A 449 -47.20 2.72 -5.02
N PRO A 450 -46.77 2.02 -3.94
CA PRO A 450 -47.66 1.29 -3.05
C PRO A 450 -48.60 2.14 -2.20
N SER A 451 -48.26 3.41 -1.97
CA SER A 451 -49.14 4.34 -1.25
C SER A 451 -50.41 4.66 -2.05
N ARG A 452 -50.39 4.41 -3.37
CA ARG A 452 -51.43 4.86 -4.31
C ARG A 452 -52.07 3.77 -5.16
N TYR A 453 -51.84 2.48 -4.90
CA TYR A 453 -52.44 1.38 -5.68
C TYR A 453 -53.97 1.44 -5.83
N GLN A 454 -54.69 1.95 -4.83
CA GLN A 454 -56.16 2.11 -4.88
C GLN A 454 -56.64 3.11 -5.96
N PHE A 455 -55.73 3.91 -6.50
CA PHE A 455 -56.02 4.93 -7.48
C PHE A 455 -55.70 4.50 -8.91
N LEU A 456 -55.21 3.28 -9.14
CA LEU A 456 -54.89 2.80 -10.48
C LEU A 456 -56.12 2.74 -11.39
N ASN A 457 -57.30 2.39 -10.86
CA ASN A 457 -58.53 2.22 -11.64
C ASN A 457 -59.52 3.40 -11.55
N ASN A 458 -59.14 4.52 -10.94
CA ASN A 458 -60.15 5.53 -10.59
C ASN A 458 -60.56 6.40 -11.79
N ARG A 459 -61.87 6.69 -11.85
CA ARG A 459 -62.64 7.09 -13.06
C ARG A 459 -62.49 8.56 -13.48
N PHE A 460 -61.62 9.35 -12.86
CA PHE A 460 -61.61 10.82 -12.97
C PHE A 460 -60.44 11.45 -13.75
N ASN A 461 -59.78 10.72 -14.67
CA ASN A 461 -58.64 11.20 -15.48
C ASN A 461 -57.57 11.91 -14.64
N PHE A 462 -56.88 11.14 -13.79
CA PHE A 462 -56.07 11.65 -12.68
C PHE A 462 -55.05 12.74 -13.03
N LEU A 463 -55.26 13.91 -12.42
CA LEU A 463 -54.17 14.83 -12.10
C LEU A 463 -53.70 14.53 -10.68
N SER A 464 -52.57 13.85 -10.55
CA SER A 464 -51.82 13.76 -9.29
C SER A 464 -50.44 14.37 -9.48
N ARG A 465 -49.93 15.02 -8.43
CA ARG A 465 -48.60 15.61 -8.39
C ARG A 465 -47.96 15.24 -7.07
N SER A 466 -46.69 14.86 -7.07
CA SER A 466 -45.96 14.64 -5.81
C SER A 466 -44.52 15.08 -5.90
N ILE A 467 -43.99 15.43 -4.72
CA ILE A 467 -42.58 15.70 -4.50
C ILE A 467 -42.15 14.82 -3.32
N ASN A 468 -41.05 14.10 -3.51
CA ASN A 468 -40.45 13.25 -2.49
C ASN A 468 -38.98 13.60 -2.34
N ALA A 469 -38.49 13.65 -1.12
CA ALA A 469 -37.09 13.80 -0.81
C ALA A 469 -36.64 12.62 0.05
N GLY A 470 -35.44 12.10 -0.22
CA GLY A 470 -34.91 10.96 0.51
C GLY A 470 -33.42 11.04 0.74
N TRP A 471 -33.00 10.32 1.77
CA TRP A 471 -31.61 10.14 2.18
C TRP A 471 -31.37 8.66 2.42
N GLN A 472 -30.32 8.13 1.81
CA GLN A 472 -29.84 6.77 2.05
C GLN A 472 -28.38 6.82 2.48
N HIS A 473 -28.02 6.05 3.49
CA HIS A 473 -26.64 5.94 3.95
C HIS A 473 -26.32 4.55 4.51
N ARG A 474 -25.07 4.14 4.37
CA ARG A 474 -24.55 2.89 4.94
C ARG A 474 -23.50 3.20 6.00
N ILE A 475 -23.66 2.57 7.16
CA ILE A 475 -22.74 2.61 8.31
C ILE A 475 -22.39 1.16 8.65
N ASP A 476 -21.13 0.79 8.47
CA ASP A 476 -20.66 -0.59 8.55
C ASP A 476 -21.55 -1.58 7.76
N ALA A 477 -22.14 -2.54 8.47
CA ALA A 477 -23.06 -3.56 7.94
C ALA A 477 -24.53 -3.09 7.92
N TRP A 478 -24.83 -1.83 8.24
CA TRP A 478 -26.19 -1.31 8.32
C TRP A 478 -26.48 -0.27 7.24
N GLY A 479 -27.59 -0.44 6.52
CA GLY A 479 -28.13 0.53 5.58
C GLY A 479 -29.37 1.21 6.14
N PHE A 480 -29.44 2.53 6.00
CA PHE A 480 -30.55 3.36 6.45
C PHE A 480 -31.12 4.10 5.25
N THR A 481 -32.45 4.11 5.14
CA THR A 481 -33.17 4.96 4.19
C THR A 481 -34.27 5.71 4.92
N LEU A 482 -34.33 7.02 4.68
CA LEU A 482 -35.40 7.90 5.11
C LEU A 482 -35.95 8.61 3.88
N MET A 483 -37.25 8.56 3.65
CA MET A 483 -37.89 9.28 2.55
C MET A 483 -39.18 9.94 3.03
N GLY A 484 -39.33 11.23 2.74
CA GLY A 484 -40.53 12.01 3.01
C GLY A 484 -41.16 12.46 1.69
N GLY A 485 -42.49 12.48 1.63
CA GLY A 485 -43.23 12.84 0.44
C GLY A 485 -44.46 13.67 0.73
N TRP A 486 -44.78 14.58 -0.19
CA TRP A 486 -46.07 15.25 -0.28
C TRP A 486 -46.70 14.93 -1.64
N SER A 487 -47.97 14.58 -1.62
CA SER A 487 -48.76 14.28 -2.81
C SER A 487 -50.08 15.06 -2.79
N TYR A 488 -50.46 15.60 -3.93
CA TYR A 488 -51.74 16.28 -4.15
C TYR A 488 -52.47 15.63 -5.32
N TYR A 489 -53.70 15.17 -5.10
CA TYR A 489 -54.44 14.42 -6.11
C TYR A 489 -55.94 14.62 -6.04
N LYS A 490 -56.57 14.46 -7.20
CA LYS A 490 -58.03 14.55 -7.39
C LYS A 490 -58.72 13.30 -6.86
N VAL A 491 -59.72 13.49 -5.98
CA VAL A 491 -60.54 12.41 -5.39
C VAL A 491 -62.00 12.45 -5.86
N ALA A 492 -62.48 13.58 -6.36
CA ALA A 492 -63.77 13.75 -7.03
C ALA A 492 -63.71 14.95 -8.01
N GLU A 493 -64.74 15.18 -8.83
CA GLU A 493 -64.83 16.23 -9.87
C GLU A 493 -64.20 17.58 -9.45
N ASN A 494 -64.54 18.04 -8.24
CA ASN A 494 -64.10 19.32 -7.66
C ASN A 494 -63.48 19.15 -6.26
N ARG A 495 -62.87 17.99 -5.97
CA ARG A 495 -62.22 17.74 -4.66
C ARG A 495 -60.83 17.17 -4.84
N PHE A 496 -59.90 17.75 -4.10
CA PHE A 496 -58.51 17.32 -4.02
C PHE A 496 -58.13 17.00 -2.59
N MET A 497 -57.06 16.23 -2.44
CA MET A 497 -56.57 15.81 -1.15
C MET A 497 -55.05 15.87 -1.12
N ASN A 498 -54.50 16.33 0.01
CA ASN A 498 -53.09 16.15 0.31
C ASN A 498 -52.87 14.81 1.00
N GLN A 499 -51.71 14.21 0.72
CA GLN A 499 -51.17 13.08 1.44
C GLN A 499 -49.71 13.35 1.76
N TYR A 500 -49.31 12.96 2.96
CA TYR A 500 -47.94 13.02 3.45
C TYR A 500 -47.47 11.60 3.76
N ASP A 501 -46.32 11.24 3.22
CA ASP A 501 -45.74 9.92 3.35
C ASP A 501 -44.38 10.01 4.04
N LEU A 502 -44.13 9.15 5.02
CA LEU A 502 -42.84 8.98 5.68
C LEU A 502 -42.45 7.51 5.59
N ASN A 503 -41.33 7.21 4.93
CA ASN A 503 -40.81 5.87 4.74
C ASN A 503 -39.44 5.72 5.41
N LEU A 504 -39.32 4.68 6.23
CA LEU A 504 -38.11 4.28 6.92
C LEU A 504 -37.73 2.87 6.47
N SER A 505 -36.47 2.66 6.12
CA SER A 505 -35.92 1.32 5.87
C SER A 505 -34.60 1.14 6.60
N LEU A 506 -34.47 -0.03 7.21
CA LEU A 506 -33.27 -0.50 7.87
C LEU A 506 -32.86 -1.84 7.26
N ARG A 507 -31.60 -1.96 6.83
CA ARG A 507 -31.02 -3.20 6.27
C ARG A 507 -29.79 -3.59 7.03
N ARG A 508 -29.61 -4.89 7.30
CA ARG A 508 -28.36 -5.46 7.80
C ARG A 508 -27.76 -6.40 6.76
N TYR A 509 -26.53 -6.12 6.34
CA TYR A 509 -25.76 -6.86 5.35
C TYR A 509 -24.87 -7.92 6.05
N PHE A 510 -24.74 -9.10 5.43
CA PHE A 510 -24.02 -10.26 5.97
C PHE A 510 -23.06 -10.88 4.96
#